data_AF-A0A9P9PU45-F1
#
_entry.id   AF-A0A9P9PU45-F1
#
_cell.length_a   1.000
_cell.length_b   1.000
_cell.length_c   1.000
_cell.angle_alpha   90.00
_cell.angle_beta   90.00
_cell.angle_gamma   90.00
#
_symmetry.space_group_name_H-M   'P 1'
#
loop_
_entity.id
_entity.type
_entity.pdbx_description
1 polymer ?
#
loop_
_entity_poly.entity_id
_entity_poly.type
_entity_poly.pdbx_seq_one_letter_code
_entity_poly.pdbx_strand_id
1 'polypeptide(L)'
;MRKFFRSCGRLPHLETLVWRFSSREDVDMKFLSDNCHIRKLMVHGPVNSRVLGNQLLPTLSRSFRYLTSLSLFWDDFTVSQQSLNLISTLTSLEQLRLGALTSSGWDCEWVIDHYAIQTALRPLIRLRKLALNRDTYEVYHDLGYGDVDPVHYYEMQRPRSYQVLLRVAYEETDADRLLFDEFLKEKWEEQHRQDMLCIASQYGDIFPELEWIFLGQLPMEIEVGKSGKKNVVLLSYDRNHCDALQQQMFGRAQELSS
;
A
#
# COMPACT_ATOMS: atom_id res chain seq x y z
N MET A 1 18.80 -0.28 18.86
CA MET A 1 18.48 -1.72 18.87
C MET A 1 19.56 -2.56 18.19
N ARG A 2 20.33 -2.00 17.23
CA ARG A 2 21.51 -2.64 16.59
C ARG A 2 22.44 -3.45 17.50
N LYS A 3 22.82 -2.94 18.68
CA LYS A 3 23.74 -3.66 19.59
C LYS A 3 23.17 -5.03 20.04
N PHE A 4 21.87 -5.12 20.24
CA PHE A 4 21.19 -6.37 20.62
C PHE A 4 21.27 -7.41 19.49
N PHE A 5 20.92 -7.03 18.26
CA PHE A 5 20.97 -7.95 17.12
C PHE A 5 22.40 -8.42 16.81
N ARG A 6 23.41 -7.55 17.00
CA ARG A 6 24.82 -7.96 16.89
C ARG A 6 25.21 -9.01 17.92
N SER A 7 24.65 -8.96 19.12
CA SER A 7 24.92 -9.97 20.16
C SER A 7 24.13 -11.27 19.97
N CYS A 8 22.98 -11.26 19.30
CA CYS A 8 22.16 -12.45 19.07
C CYS A 8 22.71 -13.38 18.00
N GLY A 9 23.35 -12.84 16.95
CA GLY A 9 23.88 -13.63 15.83
C GLY A 9 22.78 -14.39 15.06
N ARG A 10 23.05 -15.65 14.70
CA ARG A 10 22.12 -16.50 13.96
C ARG A 10 21.10 -17.15 14.89
N LEU A 11 19.83 -17.02 14.53
CA LEU A 11 18.67 -17.61 15.20
C LEU A 11 17.99 -18.61 14.23
N PRO A 12 18.36 -19.90 14.25
CA PRO A 12 18.02 -20.87 13.20
C PRO A 12 16.52 -21.16 13.06
N HIS A 13 15.71 -20.85 14.08
CA HIS A 13 14.25 -21.05 14.08
C HIS A 13 13.47 -19.73 13.92
N LEU A 14 14.15 -18.61 13.66
CA LEU A 14 13.49 -17.32 13.45
C LEU A 14 12.77 -17.31 12.09
N GLU A 15 11.45 -17.47 12.10
CA GLU A 15 10.63 -17.42 10.89
C GLU A 15 10.03 -16.05 10.61
N THR A 16 9.68 -15.30 11.66
CA THR A 16 9.03 -13.99 11.56
C THR A 16 9.87 -12.96 12.29
N LEU A 17 10.22 -11.88 11.61
CA LEU A 17 10.94 -10.74 12.16
C LEU A 17 10.12 -9.47 11.98
N VAL A 18 9.72 -8.87 13.10
CA VAL A 18 9.14 -7.52 13.13
C VAL A 18 10.24 -6.57 13.61
N TRP A 19 10.78 -5.78 12.69
CA TRP A 19 11.83 -4.82 12.96
C TRP A 19 11.23 -3.48 13.37
N ARG A 20 11.30 -3.16 14.67
CA ARG A 20 10.97 -1.83 15.19
C ARG A 20 12.27 -1.11 15.49
N PHE A 21 12.51 0.05 14.90
CA PHE A 21 13.73 0.81 15.17
C PHE A 21 13.44 2.12 15.89
N SER A 22 14.46 2.59 16.61
CA SER A 22 14.47 3.93 17.23
C SER A 22 14.89 5.03 16.23
N SER A 23 15.48 4.65 15.08
CA SER A 23 15.86 5.58 14.01
C SER A 23 15.69 4.92 12.63
N ARG A 24 15.37 5.71 11.59
CA ARG A 24 15.10 5.24 10.22
C ARG A 24 16.28 4.53 9.53
N GLU A 25 17.47 4.62 10.15
CA GLU A 25 18.68 3.97 9.68
C GLU A 25 19.03 2.69 10.45
N ASP A 26 18.37 2.35 11.58
CA ASP A 26 18.80 1.29 12.53
C ASP A 26 18.57 -0.17 12.05
N VAL A 27 18.69 -0.44 10.76
CA VAL A 27 18.66 -1.80 10.20
C VAL A 27 20.06 -2.41 10.28
N ASP A 28 20.17 -3.64 10.79
CA ASP A 28 21.43 -4.40 10.85
C ASP A 28 21.46 -5.45 9.74
N MET A 29 22.14 -5.10 8.63
CA MET A 29 22.25 -5.97 7.46
C MET A 29 23.01 -7.26 7.74
N LYS A 30 23.92 -7.26 8.73
CA LYS A 30 24.65 -8.46 9.11
C LYS A 30 23.70 -9.46 9.75
N PHE A 31 22.89 -9.00 10.71
CA PHE A 31 21.89 -9.86 11.33
C PHE A 31 20.91 -10.45 10.31
N LEU A 32 20.42 -9.64 9.35
CA LEU A 32 19.56 -10.15 8.28
C LEU A 32 20.27 -11.20 7.41
N SER A 33 21.53 -10.95 7.04
CA SER A 33 22.32 -11.88 6.23
C SER A 33 22.56 -13.21 6.96
N ASP A 34 22.78 -13.17 8.28
CA ASP A 34 22.97 -14.35 9.12
C ASP A 34 21.66 -15.16 9.30
N ASN A 35 20.49 -14.57 8.99
CA ASN A 35 19.15 -15.12 9.21
C ASN A 35 18.29 -15.12 7.93
N CYS A 36 18.89 -15.49 6.80
CA CYS A 36 18.21 -15.47 5.48
C CYS A 36 17.08 -16.50 5.31
N HIS A 37 16.85 -17.37 6.30
CA HIS A 37 15.75 -18.34 6.34
C HIS A 37 14.41 -17.73 6.82
N ILE A 38 14.40 -16.47 7.25
CA ILE A 38 13.19 -15.75 7.65
C ILE A 38 12.15 -15.80 6.51
N ARG A 39 10.90 -16.09 6.89
CA ARG A 39 9.74 -16.17 5.98
C ARG A 39 8.91 -14.90 5.98
N LYS A 40 8.85 -14.19 7.10
CA LYS A 40 8.08 -12.95 7.22
C LYS A 40 8.95 -11.82 7.76
N LEU A 41 9.06 -10.75 6.99
CA LEU A 41 9.78 -9.54 7.39
C LEU A 41 8.84 -8.34 7.35
N MET A 42 8.61 -7.75 8.52
CA MET A 42 7.92 -6.46 8.64
C MET A 42 8.89 -5.45 9.20
N VAL A 43 9.05 -4.33 8.49
CA VAL A 43 9.78 -3.18 9.02
C VAL A 43 8.78 -2.11 9.43
N HIS A 44 8.76 -1.81 10.73
CA HIS A 44 7.76 -0.93 11.31
C HIS A 44 8.12 0.54 11.08
N GLY A 45 7.30 1.22 10.27
CA GLY A 45 7.45 2.63 9.95
C GLY A 45 8.42 2.89 8.78
N PRO A 46 8.54 4.16 8.37
CA PRO A 46 9.34 4.55 7.20
C PRO A 46 10.83 4.30 7.42
N VAL A 47 11.47 3.65 6.45
CA VAL A 47 12.91 3.41 6.39
C VAL A 47 13.53 4.43 5.46
N ASN A 48 14.77 4.85 5.76
CA ASN A 48 15.50 5.69 4.84
C ASN A 48 15.57 5.07 3.43
N SER A 49 15.08 5.77 2.41
CA SER A 49 14.94 5.25 1.05
C SER A 49 16.28 4.85 0.43
N ARG A 50 17.38 5.51 0.82
CA ARG A 50 18.73 5.09 0.40
C ARG A 50 19.15 3.80 1.11
N VAL A 51 18.86 3.65 2.40
CA VAL A 51 19.13 2.39 3.14
C VAL A 51 18.29 1.26 2.56
N LEU A 52 17.02 1.52 2.26
CA LEU A 52 16.10 0.54 1.71
C LEU A 52 16.58 0.08 0.32
N GLY A 53 16.82 1.02 -0.60
CA GLY A 53 17.21 0.74 -1.98
C GLY A 53 18.64 0.22 -2.15
N ASN A 54 19.60 0.72 -1.38
CA ASN A 54 21.02 0.39 -1.57
C ASN A 54 21.52 -0.76 -0.68
N GLN A 55 20.80 -1.10 0.39
CA GLN A 55 21.27 -2.09 1.37
C GLN A 55 20.23 -3.17 1.66
N LEU A 56 19.01 -2.80 2.06
CA LEU A 56 18.00 -3.78 2.48
C LEU A 56 17.54 -4.64 1.31
N LEU A 57 16.96 -4.03 0.26
CA LEU A 57 16.42 -4.78 -0.88
C LEU A 57 17.49 -5.59 -1.62
N PRO A 58 18.72 -5.08 -1.86
CA PRO A 58 19.79 -5.92 -2.42
C PRO A 58 20.14 -7.13 -1.56
N THR A 59 20.16 -6.96 -0.23
CA THR A 59 20.38 -8.08 0.72
C THR A 59 19.25 -9.11 0.63
N LEU A 60 17.99 -8.66 0.62
CA LEU A 60 16.83 -9.55 0.49
C LEU A 60 16.85 -10.31 -0.84
N SER A 61 16.98 -9.59 -1.95
CA SER A 61 17.01 -10.14 -3.32
C SER A 61 18.05 -11.25 -3.49
N ARG A 62 19.24 -11.07 -2.91
CA ARG A 62 20.34 -12.03 -3.04
C ARG A 62 20.15 -13.29 -2.20
N SER A 63 19.58 -13.16 -1.00
CA SER A 63 19.72 -14.19 0.05
C SER A 63 18.41 -14.80 0.54
N PHE A 64 17.27 -14.11 0.41
CA PHE A 64 16.01 -14.50 1.06
C PHE A 64 15.10 -15.30 0.12
N ARG A 65 15.45 -16.57 -0.10
CA ARG A 65 14.73 -17.47 -1.04
C ARG A 65 13.38 -17.99 -0.54
N TYR A 66 13.11 -17.84 0.76
CA TYR A 66 11.92 -18.37 1.42
C TYR A 66 11.01 -17.29 2.00
N LEU A 67 11.27 -16.02 1.66
CA LEU A 67 10.49 -14.89 2.15
C LEU A 67 9.11 -14.91 1.48
N THR A 68 8.06 -15.15 2.27
CA THR A 68 6.68 -15.20 1.81
C THR A 68 5.90 -13.94 2.17
N SER A 69 6.35 -13.15 3.14
CA SER A 69 5.71 -11.90 3.55
C SER A 69 6.71 -10.77 3.71
N LEU A 70 6.46 -9.64 3.06
CA LEU A 70 7.28 -8.44 3.13
C LEU A 70 6.41 -7.21 3.35
N SER A 71 6.73 -6.41 4.37
CA SER A 71 6.12 -5.11 4.62
C SER A 71 7.19 -4.04 4.78
N LEU A 72 7.16 -3.04 3.90
CA LEU A 72 8.13 -1.95 3.83
C LEU A 72 7.44 -0.61 3.60
N PHE A 73 7.98 0.43 4.24
CA PHE A 73 7.58 1.81 4.03
C PHE A 73 8.80 2.66 3.71
N TRP A 74 8.72 3.49 2.68
CA TRP A 74 9.76 4.43 2.28
C TRP A 74 9.56 5.75 3.00
N ASP A 75 10.65 6.39 3.40
CA ASP A 75 10.65 7.75 3.93
C ASP A 75 10.70 8.83 2.84
N ASP A 76 9.94 8.61 1.78
CA ASP A 76 9.91 9.41 0.54
C ASP A 76 8.47 9.49 0.04
N PHE A 77 8.23 10.27 -1.02
CA PHE A 77 6.94 10.39 -1.70
C PHE A 77 6.72 9.30 -2.76
N THR A 78 7.77 8.57 -3.12
CA THR A 78 7.74 7.62 -4.23
C THR A 78 8.46 6.32 -3.91
N VAL A 79 8.05 5.24 -4.59
CA VAL A 79 8.77 3.98 -4.60
C VAL A 79 9.50 3.86 -5.95
N SER A 80 10.83 3.88 -5.92
CA SER A 80 11.62 3.87 -7.16
C SER A 80 11.45 2.57 -7.97
N GLN A 81 11.56 2.67 -9.30
CA GLN A 81 11.54 1.51 -10.20
C GLN A 81 12.64 0.49 -9.85
N GLN A 82 13.81 0.95 -9.43
CA GLN A 82 14.90 0.07 -8.98
C GLN A 82 14.48 -0.76 -7.76
N SER A 83 13.79 -0.15 -6.79
CA SER A 83 13.26 -0.86 -5.64
C SER A 83 12.23 -1.92 -6.04
N LEU A 84 11.30 -1.59 -6.94
CA LEU A 84 10.32 -2.55 -7.45
C LEU A 84 10.99 -3.72 -8.18
N ASN A 85 12.01 -3.45 -9.00
CA ASN A 85 12.79 -4.49 -9.69
C ASN A 85 13.53 -5.42 -8.72
N LEU A 86 14.03 -4.91 -7.59
CA LEU A 86 14.64 -5.75 -6.57
C LEU A 86 13.60 -6.63 -5.86
N ILE A 87 12.42 -6.06 -5.56
CA ILE A 87 11.31 -6.80 -4.94
C ILE A 87 10.81 -7.91 -5.87
N SER A 88 10.74 -7.68 -7.17
CA SER A 88 10.25 -8.67 -8.13
C SER A 88 11.12 -9.93 -8.24
N THR A 89 12.37 -9.88 -7.77
CA THR A 89 13.24 -11.06 -7.66
C THR A 89 12.85 -12.02 -6.53
N LEU A 90 12.02 -11.57 -5.58
CA LEU A 90 11.57 -12.34 -4.41
C LEU A 90 10.34 -13.19 -4.76
N THR A 91 10.50 -14.11 -5.71
CA THR A 91 9.39 -14.90 -6.30
C THR A 91 8.67 -15.83 -5.33
N SER A 92 9.17 -16.00 -4.11
CA SER A 92 8.50 -16.71 -3.02
C SER A 92 7.41 -15.88 -2.32
N LEU A 93 7.31 -14.57 -2.60
CA LEU A 93 6.36 -13.69 -1.92
C LEU A 93 4.92 -14.10 -2.21
N GLU A 94 4.17 -14.28 -1.12
CA GLU A 94 2.72 -14.48 -1.11
C GLU A 94 1.99 -13.23 -0.58
N GLN A 95 2.68 -12.40 0.20
CA GLN A 95 2.13 -11.21 0.83
C GLN A 95 3.11 -10.05 0.66
N LEU A 96 2.62 -8.94 0.13
CA LEU A 96 3.39 -7.72 -0.03
C LEU A 96 2.62 -6.50 0.45
N ARG A 97 3.25 -5.70 1.31
CA ARG A 97 2.73 -4.42 1.77
C ARG A 97 3.76 -3.32 1.52
N LEU A 98 3.35 -2.30 0.76
CA LEU A 98 4.17 -1.16 0.38
C LEU A 98 3.49 0.13 0.84
N GLY A 99 4.28 1.14 1.16
CA GLY A 99 3.79 2.51 1.32
C GLY A 99 4.95 3.51 1.30
N ALA A 100 4.64 4.77 1.10
CA ALA A 100 5.63 5.84 1.07
C ALA A 100 5.05 7.06 1.81
N LEU A 101 5.84 7.65 2.72
CA LEU A 101 5.48 8.82 3.51
C LEU A 101 6.73 9.53 4.03
N THR A 102 6.75 10.86 3.99
CA THR A 102 7.85 11.66 4.52
C THR A 102 7.64 12.05 5.98
N SER A 103 6.39 12.39 6.32
CA SER A 103 5.96 12.79 7.65
C SER A 103 5.40 11.60 8.43
N SER A 104 5.49 11.61 9.76
CA SER A 104 4.81 10.60 10.60
C SER A 104 3.30 10.86 10.73
N GLY A 105 2.73 11.67 9.83
CA GLY A 105 1.33 12.06 9.82
C GLY A 105 0.40 10.97 9.28
N TRP A 106 -0.87 11.35 9.15
CA TRP A 106 -1.90 10.49 8.57
C TRP A 106 -2.06 10.72 7.06
N ASP A 107 -1.22 11.56 6.48
CA ASP A 107 -1.37 12.03 5.11
C ASP A 107 -1.05 10.91 4.12
N CYS A 108 -1.83 10.88 3.04
CA CYS A 108 -1.59 9.99 1.91
C CYS A 108 -0.75 10.77 0.90
N GLU A 109 0.56 10.56 0.95
CA GLU A 109 1.52 11.36 0.18
C GLU A 109 2.06 10.63 -1.05
N TRP A 110 1.77 9.33 -1.18
CA TRP A 110 2.33 8.51 -2.27
C TRP A 110 1.46 8.59 -3.52
N VAL A 111 1.78 9.49 -4.44
CA VAL A 111 1.16 9.51 -5.77
C VAL A 111 1.52 8.21 -6.48
N ILE A 112 0.57 7.30 -6.58
CA ILE A 112 0.85 5.92 -6.93
C ILE A 112 0.82 5.70 -8.44
N ASP A 113 1.93 5.17 -8.98
CA ASP A 113 1.96 4.66 -10.35
C ASP A 113 1.61 3.16 -10.34
N HIS A 114 0.32 2.86 -10.49
CA HIS A 114 -0.13 1.47 -10.53
C HIS A 114 0.45 0.70 -11.72
N TYR A 115 0.70 1.36 -12.87
CA TYR A 115 1.25 0.69 -14.05
C TYR A 115 2.69 0.24 -13.82
N ALA A 116 3.51 1.08 -13.20
CA ALA A 116 4.89 0.73 -12.83
C ALA A 116 4.92 -0.46 -11.86
N ILE A 117 4.05 -0.46 -10.83
CA ILE A 117 3.95 -1.56 -9.86
C ILE A 117 3.52 -2.86 -10.56
N GLN A 118 2.43 -2.81 -11.32
CA GLN A 118 1.90 -3.94 -12.09
C GLN A 118 2.96 -4.55 -13.01
N THR A 119 3.68 -3.70 -13.75
CA THR A 119 4.71 -4.13 -14.70
C THR A 119 5.91 -4.75 -13.99
N ALA A 120 6.43 -4.07 -12.96
CA ALA A 120 7.62 -4.49 -12.26
C ALA A 120 7.41 -5.79 -11.47
N LEU A 121 6.27 -5.90 -10.78
CA LEU A 121 5.99 -6.98 -9.85
C LEU A 121 5.37 -8.21 -10.50
N ARG A 122 5.04 -8.17 -11.80
CA ARG A 122 4.50 -9.30 -12.58
C ARG A 122 5.17 -10.67 -12.33
N PRO A 123 6.50 -10.78 -12.09
CA PRO A 123 7.13 -12.06 -11.77
C PRO A 123 6.66 -12.72 -10.45
N LEU A 124 5.99 -11.99 -9.56
CA LEU A 124 5.50 -12.48 -8.27
C LEU A 124 4.21 -13.30 -8.43
N ILE A 125 4.28 -14.40 -9.16
CA ILE A 125 3.11 -15.24 -9.51
C ILE A 125 2.42 -15.88 -8.30
N ARG A 126 3.10 -15.95 -7.15
CA ARG A 126 2.57 -16.50 -5.89
C ARG A 126 1.89 -15.44 -5.01
N LEU A 127 1.86 -14.18 -5.44
CA LEU A 127 1.34 -13.08 -4.66
C LEU A 127 -0.18 -13.25 -4.47
N ARG A 128 -0.59 -13.50 -3.22
CA ARG A 128 -1.98 -13.67 -2.79
C ARG A 128 -2.55 -12.40 -2.19
N LYS A 129 -1.72 -11.63 -1.47
CA LYS A 129 -2.16 -10.42 -0.76
C LYS A 129 -1.27 -9.24 -1.10
N LEU A 130 -1.88 -8.15 -1.57
CA LEU A 130 -1.19 -6.90 -1.86
C LEU A 130 -1.82 -5.74 -1.09
N ALA A 131 -1.03 -4.99 -0.33
CA ALA A 131 -1.46 -3.75 0.29
C ALA A 131 -0.59 -2.59 -0.21
N LEU A 132 -1.25 -1.58 -0.77
CA LEU A 132 -0.69 -0.30 -1.15
C LEU A 132 -1.25 0.71 -0.13
N ASN A 133 -0.38 1.22 0.74
CA ASN A 133 -0.75 2.08 1.84
C ASN A 133 -0.25 3.50 1.60
N ARG A 134 -1.04 4.48 2.08
CA ARG A 134 -0.75 5.92 1.94
C ARG A 134 -0.69 6.37 0.49
N ASP A 135 -1.26 5.58 -0.41
CA ASP A 135 -1.44 5.93 -1.80
C ASP A 135 -2.40 7.10 -1.93
N THR A 136 -2.14 7.98 -2.87
CA THR A 136 -3.01 9.08 -3.28
C THR A 136 -3.00 9.19 -4.81
N TYR A 137 -3.89 10.02 -5.34
CA TYR A 137 -4.22 10.07 -6.75
C TYR A 137 -4.20 11.49 -7.28
N GLU A 138 -3.80 11.62 -8.54
CA GLU A 138 -3.83 12.90 -9.24
C GLU A 138 -5.27 13.45 -9.31
N VAL A 139 -5.38 14.74 -9.00
CA VAL A 139 -6.64 15.48 -9.03
C VAL A 139 -6.69 16.25 -10.34
N TYR A 140 -7.28 15.67 -11.37
CA TYR A 140 -7.54 16.37 -12.62
C TYR A 140 -8.80 17.23 -12.50
N HIS A 141 -8.65 18.54 -12.66
CA HIS A 141 -9.76 19.48 -12.78
C HIS A 141 -9.74 20.16 -14.15
N ASP A 142 -10.73 19.88 -14.99
CA ASP A 142 -10.98 20.61 -16.25
C ASP A 142 -11.46 22.06 -16.04
N LEU A 143 -11.51 22.54 -14.79
CA LEU A 143 -12.17 23.79 -14.38
C LEU A 143 -11.23 24.96 -14.10
N GLY A 144 -9.92 24.83 -14.36
CA GLY A 144 -8.98 25.94 -14.17
C GLY A 144 -8.73 26.32 -12.70
N TYR A 145 -9.18 25.50 -11.74
CA TYR A 145 -8.56 25.45 -10.42
C TYR A 145 -7.13 24.95 -10.64
N GLY A 146 -6.12 25.74 -10.26
CA GLY A 146 -4.71 25.44 -10.52
C GLY A 146 -4.28 24.08 -9.96
N ASP A 147 -3.05 23.64 -10.29
CA ASP A 147 -2.49 22.35 -9.86
C ASP A 147 -2.78 22.09 -8.38
N VAL A 148 -3.76 21.22 -8.12
CA VAL A 148 -4.11 20.78 -6.77
C VAL A 148 -3.12 19.71 -6.37
N ASP A 149 -2.42 19.95 -5.26
CA ASP A 149 -1.50 18.97 -4.71
C ASP A 149 -2.23 17.63 -4.45
N PRO A 150 -1.78 16.50 -5.03
CA PRO A 150 -2.37 15.18 -4.81
C PRO A 150 -2.52 14.78 -3.35
N VAL A 151 -1.75 15.36 -2.41
CA VAL A 151 -1.92 15.14 -0.97
C VAL A 151 -3.36 15.43 -0.50
N HIS A 152 -4.06 16.35 -1.16
CA HIS A 152 -5.42 16.74 -0.80
C HIS A 152 -6.54 15.90 -1.43
N TYR A 153 -6.22 14.85 -2.19
CA TYR A 153 -7.21 14.01 -2.88
C TYR A 153 -8.34 13.52 -1.95
N TYR A 154 -7.98 13.00 -0.78
CA TYR A 154 -8.93 12.48 0.22
C TYR A 154 -9.59 13.54 1.09
N GLU A 155 -9.04 14.75 1.13
CA GLU A 155 -9.57 15.85 1.92
C GLU A 155 -10.62 16.63 1.12
N MET A 156 -10.32 16.94 -0.13
CA MET A 156 -11.20 17.74 -1.00
C MET A 156 -12.41 16.96 -1.49
N GLN A 157 -12.26 15.65 -1.76
CA GLN A 157 -13.35 14.75 -2.18
C GLN A 157 -14.22 15.34 -3.31
N ARG A 158 -13.58 15.96 -4.30
CA ARG A 158 -14.28 16.61 -5.41
C ARG A 158 -14.44 15.64 -6.58
N PRO A 159 -15.67 15.33 -7.02
CA PRO A 159 -15.87 14.42 -8.16
C PRO A 159 -15.29 15.03 -9.43
N ARG A 160 -14.79 14.19 -10.35
CA ARG A 160 -14.21 14.67 -11.63
C ARG A 160 -15.28 15.15 -12.63
N SER A 161 -16.54 14.75 -12.45
CA SER A 161 -17.61 15.05 -13.40
C SER A 161 -18.01 16.53 -13.40
N TYR A 162 -17.69 17.21 -14.50
CA TYR A 162 -18.04 18.61 -14.76
C TYR A 162 -19.54 18.91 -14.62
N GLN A 163 -20.43 17.99 -15.02
CA GLN A 163 -21.88 18.18 -14.91
C GLN A 163 -22.36 18.21 -13.46
N VAL A 164 -21.68 17.46 -12.57
CA VAL A 164 -21.95 17.47 -11.14
C VAL A 164 -21.47 18.77 -10.52
N LEU A 165 -20.33 19.29 -10.97
CA LEU A 165 -19.75 20.55 -10.50
C LEU A 165 -20.50 21.80 -11.01
N LEU A 166 -21.12 21.77 -12.20
CA LEU A 166 -21.88 22.92 -12.71
C LEU A 166 -23.16 23.22 -11.93
N ARG A 167 -23.74 22.23 -11.23
CA ARG A 167 -24.88 22.47 -10.33
C ARG A 167 -24.52 23.37 -9.14
N VAL A 168 -23.22 23.52 -8.83
CA VAL A 168 -22.69 24.38 -7.75
C VAL A 168 -22.97 25.87 -7.98
N ALA A 169 -23.09 26.32 -9.24
CA ALA A 169 -23.05 27.75 -9.57
C ALA A 169 -24.34 28.55 -9.29
N TYR A 170 -25.39 27.92 -8.74
CA TYR A 170 -26.74 28.50 -8.63
C TYR A 170 -27.39 28.40 -7.23
N GLU A 171 -26.62 28.22 -6.16
CA GLU A 171 -27.19 28.08 -4.80
C GLU A 171 -27.13 29.38 -3.99
N GLU A 172 -28.27 29.79 -3.44
CA GLU A 172 -28.49 31.11 -2.81
C GLU A 172 -28.37 31.11 -1.28
N THR A 173 -28.38 29.96 -0.59
CA THR A 173 -28.33 29.89 0.90
C THR A 173 -27.26 28.95 1.47
N ASP A 174 -26.83 29.18 2.72
CA ASP A 174 -25.81 28.36 3.40
C ASP A 174 -26.27 26.92 3.70
N ALA A 175 -27.59 26.69 3.86
CA ALA A 175 -28.13 25.35 4.09
C ALA A 175 -28.08 24.47 2.82
N ASP A 176 -28.33 25.08 1.66
CA ASP A 176 -28.22 24.41 0.36
C ASP A 176 -26.77 23.96 0.11
N ARG A 177 -25.80 24.83 0.42
CA ARG A 177 -24.37 24.54 0.28
C ARG A 177 -23.91 23.32 1.08
N LEU A 178 -24.38 23.17 2.32
CA LEU A 178 -24.00 22.03 3.17
C LEU A 178 -24.53 20.70 2.62
N LEU A 179 -25.81 20.67 2.21
CA LEU A 179 -26.42 19.50 1.59
C LEU A 179 -25.73 19.16 0.26
N PHE A 180 -25.32 20.19 -0.49
CA PHE A 180 -24.62 20.01 -1.75
C PHE A 180 -23.18 19.50 -1.56
N ASP A 181 -22.44 19.99 -0.57
CA ASP A 181 -21.12 19.45 -0.23
C ASP A 181 -21.19 17.97 0.17
N GLU A 182 -22.22 17.56 0.92
CA GLU A 182 -22.46 16.14 1.24
C GLU A 182 -22.75 15.33 -0.03
N PHE A 183 -23.59 15.85 -0.93
CA PHE A 183 -23.84 15.23 -2.24
C PHE A 183 -22.57 15.10 -3.10
N LEU A 184 -21.71 16.12 -3.12
CA LEU A 184 -20.45 16.06 -3.85
C LEU A 184 -19.51 14.99 -3.29
N LYS A 185 -19.40 14.90 -1.96
CA LYS A 185 -18.63 13.86 -1.28
C LYS A 185 -19.16 12.48 -1.63
N GLU A 186 -20.48 12.27 -1.60
CA GLU A 186 -21.10 11.00 -1.99
C GLU A 186 -20.76 10.62 -3.44
N LYS A 187 -20.81 11.58 -4.37
CA LYS A 187 -20.45 11.35 -5.78
C LYS A 187 -18.97 11.05 -5.96
N TRP A 188 -18.11 11.71 -5.21
CA TRP A 188 -16.69 11.39 -5.20
C TRP A 188 -16.43 10.00 -4.64
N GLU A 189 -17.06 9.62 -3.52
CA GLU A 189 -16.92 8.30 -2.91
C GLU A 189 -17.35 7.19 -3.89
N GLU A 190 -18.47 7.39 -4.60
CA GLU A 190 -18.91 6.44 -5.62
C GLU A 190 -17.90 6.34 -6.78
N GLN A 191 -17.43 7.48 -7.30
CA GLN A 191 -16.43 7.49 -8.35
C GLN A 191 -15.13 6.82 -7.91
N HIS A 192 -14.64 7.14 -6.72
CA HIS A 192 -13.42 6.59 -6.15
C HIS A 192 -13.53 5.05 -6.01
N ARG A 193 -14.64 4.55 -5.47
CA ARG A 193 -14.89 3.10 -5.39
C ARG A 193 -14.83 2.42 -6.76
N GLN A 194 -15.49 2.98 -7.77
CA GLN A 194 -15.48 2.41 -9.12
C GLN A 194 -14.08 2.41 -9.73
N ASP A 195 -13.31 3.49 -9.56
CA ASP A 195 -11.92 3.56 -10.01
C ASP A 195 -11.07 2.47 -9.33
N MET A 196 -11.17 2.33 -8.01
CA MET A 196 -10.39 1.36 -7.24
C MET A 196 -10.75 -0.08 -7.60
N LEU A 197 -12.02 -0.37 -7.87
CA LEU A 197 -12.48 -1.67 -8.38
C LEU A 197 -11.88 -1.97 -9.76
N CYS A 198 -11.84 -0.98 -10.65
CA CYS A 198 -11.23 -1.14 -11.98
C CYS A 198 -9.73 -1.41 -11.88
N ILE A 199 -9.01 -0.65 -11.05
CA ILE A 199 -7.58 -0.85 -10.82
C ILE A 199 -7.33 -2.24 -10.20
N ALA A 200 -8.07 -2.61 -9.15
CA ALA A 200 -7.94 -3.92 -8.51
C ALA A 200 -8.20 -5.07 -9.47
N SER A 201 -9.14 -4.92 -10.42
CA SER A 201 -9.39 -5.93 -11.46
C SER A 201 -8.15 -6.16 -12.33
N GLN A 202 -7.43 -5.09 -12.70
CA GLN A 202 -6.19 -5.20 -13.47
C GLN A 202 -5.10 -5.95 -12.69
N TYR A 203 -5.00 -5.73 -11.37
CA TYR A 203 -4.11 -6.52 -10.52
C TYR A 203 -4.53 -8.00 -10.52
N GLY A 204 -5.83 -8.29 -10.40
CA GLY A 204 -6.37 -9.65 -10.48
C GLY A 204 -5.99 -10.39 -11.76
N ASP A 205 -5.99 -9.69 -12.90
CA ASP A 205 -5.61 -10.24 -14.22
C ASP A 205 -4.10 -10.54 -14.32
N ILE A 206 -3.26 -9.77 -13.63
CA ILE A 206 -1.80 -9.90 -13.67
C ILE A 206 -1.29 -10.99 -12.71
N PHE A 207 -1.87 -11.04 -11.51
CA PHE A 207 -1.41 -11.91 -10.43
C PHE A 207 -2.35 -13.12 -10.29
N PRO A 208 -1.97 -14.32 -10.74
CA PRO A 208 -2.89 -15.45 -10.85
C PRO A 208 -3.43 -15.92 -9.48
N GLU A 209 -2.63 -15.85 -8.42
CA GLU A 209 -3.00 -16.27 -7.07
C GLU A 209 -3.58 -15.14 -6.20
N LEU A 210 -3.72 -13.92 -6.73
CA LEU A 210 -4.19 -12.77 -5.94
C LEU A 210 -5.64 -12.98 -5.50
N GLU A 211 -5.84 -13.00 -4.18
CA GLU A 211 -7.11 -13.21 -3.49
C GLU A 211 -7.56 -11.97 -2.71
N TRP A 212 -6.63 -11.08 -2.36
CA TRP A 212 -6.93 -9.89 -1.55
C TRP A 212 -6.05 -8.72 -1.95
N ILE A 213 -6.65 -7.53 -2.02
CA ILE A 213 -5.94 -6.29 -2.31
C ILE A 213 -6.47 -5.13 -1.47
N PHE A 214 -5.57 -4.26 -1.03
CA PHE A 214 -5.90 -2.98 -0.44
C PHE A 214 -5.19 -1.88 -1.21
N LEU A 215 -5.99 -0.96 -1.74
CA LEU A 215 -5.56 0.26 -2.41
C LEU A 215 -6.71 1.28 -2.31
N GLY A 216 -6.38 2.56 -2.39
CA GLY A 216 -7.37 3.61 -2.28
C GLY A 216 -8.09 3.66 -0.93
N GLN A 217 -7.45 3.23 0.16
CA GLN A 217 -8.12 3.07 1.47
C GLN A 217 -9.26 2.02 1.50
N LEU A 218 -9.38 1.16 0.46
CA LEU A 218 -10.46 0.19 0.32
C LEU A 218 -9.93 -1.26 0.34
N PRO A 219 -10.39 -2.10 1.29
CA PRO A 219 -10.09 -3.53 1.26
C PRO A 219 -11.02 -4.25 0.27
N MET A 220 -10.43 -5.07 -0.59
CA MET A 220 -11.13 -5.82 -1.63
C MET A 220 -10.71 -7.29 -1.65
N GLU A 221 -11.67 -8.16 -1.94
CA GLU A 221 -11.46 -9.57 -2.21
C GLU A 221 -11.52 -9.82 -3.73
N ILE A 222 -10.69 -10.76 -4.20
CA ILE A 222 -10.66 -11.19 -5.59
C ILE A 222 -11.13 -12.64 -5.64
N GLU A 223 -12.36 -12.83 -6.10
CA GLU A 223 -13.01 -14.13 -6.18
C GLU A 223 -12.89 -14.71 -7.59
N VAL A 224 -12.61 -16.01 -7.69
CA VAL A 224 -12.69 -16.72 -8.96
C VAL A 224 -14.13 -17.19 -9.18
N GLY A 225 -14.83 -16.55 -10.12
CA GLY A 225 -16.18 -16.94 -10.50
C GLY A 225 -16.22 -18.32 -11.17
N LYS A 226 -17.44 -18.87 -11.30
CA LYS A 226 -17.66 -20.21 -11.92
C LYS A 226 -17.10 -20.36 -13.33
N SER A 227 -16.95 -19.25 -14.06
CA SER A 227 -16.37 -19.21 -15.41
C SER A 227 -14.84 -19.14 -15.41
N GLY A 228 -14.19 -19.15 -14.25
CA GLY A 228 -12.76 -18.87 -14.10
C GLY A 228 -12.41 -17.38 -14.17
N LYS A 229 -13.38 -16.50 -14.47
CA LYS A 229 -13.17 -15.05 -14.47
C LYS A 229 -13.06 -14.53 -13.02
N LYS A 230 -12.06 -13.70 -12.75
CA LYS A 230 -11.91 -13.02 -11.48
C LYS A 230 -12.89 -11.85 -11.37
N ASN A 231 -13.52 -11.74 -10.20
CA ASN A 231 -14.38 -10.62 -9.81
C ASN A 231 -13.77 -9.94 -8.59
N VAL A 232 -13.87 -8.63 -8.52
CA VAL A 232 -13.41 -7.85 -7.36
C VAL A 232 -14.62 -7.39 -6.58
N VAL A 233 -14.59 -7.59 -5.26
CA VAL A 233 -15.68 -7.25 -4.34
C VAL A 233 -15.14 -6.38 -3.21
N LEU A 234 -15.84 -5.30 -2.87
CA LEU A 234 -15.52 -4.48 -1.70
C LEU A 234 -15.89 -5.23 -0.42
N LEU A 235 -14.95 -5.28 0.52
CA LEU A 235 -15.18 -5.86 1.85
C LEU A 235 -15.81 -4.86 2.82
N SER A 236 -15.64 -3.56 2.54
CA SER A 236 -16.26 -2.46 3.28
C SER A 236 -16.47 -1.26 2.36
N TYR A 237 -17.51 -0.48 2.63
CA TYR A 237 -17.71 0.84 2.04
C TYR A 237 -17.00 1.94 2.83
N ASP A 238 -16.59 1.66 4.08
CA ASP A 238 -15.84 2.59 4.92
C ASP A 238 -14.35 2.56 4.58
N ARG A 239 -13.79 3.74 4.31
CA ARG A 239 -12.34 3.93 4.11
C ARG A 239 -11.58 3.58 5.40
N ASN A 240 -10.45 2.88 5.26
CA ASN A 240 -9.52 2.51 6.35
C ASN A 240 -10.01 1.46 7.37
N HIS A 241 -11.04 0.67 7.08
CA HIS A 241 -11.57 -0.34 8.01
C HIS A 241 -10.62 -1.54 8.29
N CYS A 242 -9.37 -1.54 7.83
CA CYS A 242 -8.52 -2.75 7.84
C CYS A 242 -7.12 -2.60 8.42
N ASP A 243 -6.80 -1.54 9.17
CA ASP A 243 -5.48 -1.37 9.78
C ASP A 243 -5.09 -2.56 10.69
N ALA A 244 -6.01 -3.00 11.56
CA ALA A 244 -5.81 -4.16 12.41
C ALA A 244 -5.62 -5.46 11.60
N LEU A 245 -6.42 -5.61 10.52
CA LEU A 245 -6.34 -6.75 9.61
C LEU A 245 -5.00 -6.78 8.88
N GLN A 246 -4.49 -5.64 8.42
CA GLN A 246 -3.19 -5.54 7.77
C GLN A 246 -2.05 -5.86 8.75
N GLN A 247 -2.13 -5.41 10.00
CA GLN A 247 -1.15 -5.80 11.01
C GLN A 247 -1.15 -7.31 11.28
N GLN A 248 -2.34 -7.94 11.29
CA GLN A 248 -2.48 -9.38 11.44
C GLN A 248 -1.96 -10.15 10.21
N MET A 249 -2.27 -9.67 9.01
CA MET A 249 -1.90 -10.33 7.76
C MET A 249 -0.40 -10.27 7.48
N PHE A 250 0.22 -9.09 7.64
CA PHE A 250 1.61 -8.82 7.27
C PHE A 250 2.59 -8.83 8.46
N GLY A 251 2.08 -9.01 9.68
CA GLY A 251 2.85 -8.85 10.92
C GLY A 251 2.43 -9.82 12.04
N ARG A 252 2.18 -9.26 13.24
CA ARG A 252 1.93 -10.02 14.48
C ARG A 252 0.62 -10.80 14.40
N ALA A 253 0.64 -12.09 14.77
CA ALA A 253 -0.57 -12.78 15.22
C ALA A 253 -1.14 -12.01 16.43
N GLN A 254 -2.47 -11.89 16.51
CA GLN A 254 -3.20 -11.19 17.57
C GLN A 254 -2.49 -11.28 18.92
N GLU A 255 -2.07 -10.14 19.47
CA GLU A 255 -2.09 -10.03 20.93
C GLU A 255 -3.59 -10.04 21.27
N LEU A 256 -4.08 -11.20 21.72
CA LEU A 256 -5.31 -11.26 22.50
C LEU A 256 -5.16 -10.19 23.57
N SER A 257 -5.93 -9.11 23.44
CA SER A 257 -6.10 -8.11 24.48
C SER A 257 -6.46 -8.84 25.76
N SER A 258 -5.51 -8.86 26.69
CA SER A 258 -5.71 -9.27 28.09
C SER A 258 -6.31 -8.10 28.85
#